data_AF-A0A927GNC0-F1
#
_entry.id   AF-A0A927GNC0-F1
#
_cell.length_a   1.000
_cell.length_b   1.000
_cell.length_c   1.000
_cell.angle_alpha   90.00
_cell.angle_beta   90.00
_cell.angle_gamma   90.00
#
_symmetry.space_group_name_H-M   'P 1'
#
loop_
_entity.id
_entity.type
_entity.pdbx_description
1 polymer ?
#
loop_
_entity_poly.entity_id
_entity_poly.type
_entity_poly.pdbx_seq_one_letter_code
_entity_poly.pdbx_strand_id
1 'polypeptide(L)'
;MGGRRRARDTAVGTALWTLDGPRAVRTAVTEVTVVKARSAVEVVTDHAAFTVAGSLLLATGDGWVRAEDSVGRAIAWTHARKLCRERPSFRVEYAFGYFVGATCADGTVGKNYVSLVVNDEAFATRYARNLTEATGLAARPQAVMRPSGYLGRDIPGFRVRVVSSYLADALRQYAGGDAHHMRQAFPRVVLRNREVFDGFLDGYADGDGCRAKHWAGRTLVSANVPFLTALAEIIGARFTPARRGPASHLTVVDRWADRGTFRPEYHDADPVESSWVTVRSVRPRVAPGKPFTLYGYRLQPYPTFLVNGHLARAME
;
A
#
# COMPACT_ATOMS: atom_id res chain seq x y z
N MET A 1 -17.97 -8.36 10.28
CA MET A 1 -17.35 -7.78 11.49
C MET A 1 -16.24 -8.70 11.96
N GLY A 2 -14.97 -8.39 11.70
CA GLY A 2 -13.85 -9.22 12.13
C GLY A 2 -12.69 -8.31 12.50
N GLY A 3 -12.06 -8.51 13.66
CA GLY A 3 -10.85 -7.79 14.06
C GLY A 3 -10.91 -7.04 15.38
N ARG A 4 -12.09 -6.84 15.98
CA ARG A 4 -12.23 -6.26 17.34
C ARG A 4 -12.66 -7.34 18.32
N ARG A 5 -11.98 -7.43 19.46
CA ARG A 5 -12.28 -8.35 20.55
C ARG A 5 -12.21 -7.59 21.87
N ARG A 6 -13.12 -7.89 22.80
CA ARG A 6 -13.05 -7.33 24.16
C ARG A 6 -11.93 -8.04 24.91
N ALA A 7 -11.18 -7.31 25.73
CA ALA A 7 -10.07 -7.88 26.51
C ALA A 7 -10.48 -9.12 27.32
N ARG A 8 -11.66 -9.10 27.93
CA ARG A 8 -12.20 -10.22 28.72
C ARG A 8 -12.53 -11.49 27.94
N ASP A 9 -12.68 -11.38 26.61
CA ASP A 9 -13.01 -12.51 25.72
C ASP A 9 -11.74 -13.08 25.05
N THR A 10 -10.56 -12.62 25.46
CA THR A 10 -9.26 -13.12 24.96
C THR A 10 -8.79 -14.26 25.85
N ALA A 11 -8.51 -15.41 25.23
CA ALA A 11 -8.02 -16.62 25.90
C ALA A 11 -6.71 -17.11 25.28
N VAL A 12 -6.03 -18.03 25.95
CA VAL A 12 -4.86 -18.74 25.41
C VAL A 12 -5.20 -19.36 24.05
N GLY A 13 -4.26 -19.28 23.11
CA GLY A 13 -4.44 -19.68 21.70
C GLY A 13 -5.12 -18.63 20.83
N THR A 14 -5.63 -17.54 21.39
CA THR A 14 -6.25 -16.46 20.59
C THR A 14 -5.18 -15.75 19.77
N ALA A 15 -5.39 -15.67 18.45
CA ALA A 15 -4.59 -14.83 17.58
C ALA A 15 -5.00 -13.35 17.72
N LEU A 16 -4.03 -12.48 18.01
CA LEU A 16 -4.17 -11.03 18.06
C LEU A 16 -3.38 -10.39 16.91
N TRP A 17 -3.83 -9.20 16.51
CA TRP A 17 -3.08 -8.37 15.56
C TRP A 17 -1.99 -7.60 16.29
N THR A 18 -0.85 -7.44 15.62
CA THR A 18 0.26 -6.59 16.03
C THR A 18 0.93 -5.96 14.81
N LEU A 19 1.96 -5.14 15.03
CA LEU A 19 2.79 -4.57 13.99
C LEU A 19 4.23 -5.11 14.10
N ASP A 20 4.79 -5.47 12.95
CA ASP A 20 6.22 -5.75 12.76
C ASP A 20 6.75 -4.73 11.76
N GLY A 21 7.46 -3.72 12.26
CA GLY A 21 7.78 -2.51 11.53
C GLY A 21 6.54 -1.87 10.86
N PRO A 22 6.50 -1.72 9.53
CA PRO A 22 5.37 -1.12 8.82
C PRO A 22 4.19 -2.07 8.60
N ARG A 23 4.29 -3.35 8.98
CA ARG A 23 3.38 -4.43 8.52
C ARG A 23 2.45 -4.90 9.63
N ALA A 24 1.20 -5.23 9.28
CA ALA A 24 0.28 -5.86 10.21
C ALA A 24 0.46 -7.38 10.17
N VAL A 25 0.84 -7.96 11.31
CA VAL A 25 1.08 -9.39 11.49
C VAL A 25 0.25 -9.95 12.64
N ARG A 26 0.28 -11.28 12.82
CA ARG A 26 -0.42 -11.94 13.92
C ARG A 26 0.55 -12.46 14.96
N THR A 27 0.11 -12.41 16.22
CA THR A 27 0.73 -13.05 17.38
C THR A 27 -0.31 -13.89 18.09
N ALA A 28 0.09 -14.84 18.91
CA ALA A 28 -0.79 -15.72 19.68
C ALA A 28 -0.63 -15.49 21.18
N VAL A 29 -1.74 -15.52 21.90
CA VAL A 29 -1.77 -15.44 23.35
C VAL A 29 -1.34 -16.77 23.94
N THR A 30 -0.26 -16.79 24.71
CA THR A 30 0.21 -17.98 25.43
C THR A 30 -0.25 -17.99 26.88
N GLU A 31 -0.43 -16.82 27.50
CA GLU A 31 -0.93 -16.68 28.88
C GLU A 31 -1.82 -15.45 29.02
N VAL A 32 -2.74 -15.50 29.99
CA VAL A 32 -3.65 -14.39 30.34
C VAL A 32 -3.55 -14.12 31.83
N THR A 33 -3.28 -12.86 32.18
CA THR A 33 -3.22 -12.39 33.57
C THR A 33 -4.33 -11.39 33.81
N VAL A 34 -5.03 -11.51 34.94
CA VAL A 34 -6.13 -10.61 35.31
C VAL A 34 -5.80 -9.92 36.62
N VAL A 35 -5.76 -8.59 36.60
CA VAL A 35 -5.41 -7.77 37.78
C VAL A 35 -6.53 -6.78 38.10
N LYS A 36 -6.78 -6.57 39.39
CA LYS A 36 -7.67 -5.50 39.87
C LYS A 36 -6.84 -4.25 40.14
N ALA A 37 -7.27 -3.11 39.58
CA ALA A 37 -6.58 -1.83 39.77
C ALA A 37 -7.57 -0.74 40.14
N ARG A 38 -7.17 0.17 41.04
CA ARG A 38 -7.97 1.35 41.40
C ARG A 38 -7.68 2.58 40.53
N SER A 39 -6.57 2.54 39.78
CA SER A 39 -6.20 3.56 38.81
C SER A 39 -6.00 2.95 37.42
N ALA A 40 -6.34 3.74 36.41
CA ALA A 40 -6.07 3.51 35.01
C ALA A 40 -5.87 4.88 34.33
N VAL A 41 -5.47 4.89 33.07
CA VAL A 41 -5.42 6.11 32.26
C VAL A 41 -6.26 5.95 31.01
N GLU A 42 -6.97 7.01 30.63
CA GLU A 42 -7.59 7.13 29.31
C GLU A 42 -6.64 7.92 28.41
N VAL A 43 -6.10 7.24 27.40
CA VAL A 43 -5.26 7.83 26.36
C VAL A 43 -6.16 8.30 25.22
N VAL A 44 -6.05 9.57 24.84
CA VAL A 44 -6.83 10.18 23.76
C VAL A 44 -5.90 10.58 22.62
N THR A 45 -6.17 10.06 21.43
CA THR A 45 -5.47 10.40 20.18
C THR A 45 -6.44 11.03 19.19
N ASP A 46 -5.93 11.47 18.04
CA ASP A 46 -6.76 11.96 16.93
C ASP A 46 -7.73 10.92 16.33
N HIS A 47 -7.50 9.63 16.61
CA HIS A 47 -8.29 8.56 16.00
C HIS A 47 -9.18 7.80 16.99
N ALA A 48 -8.76 7.68 18.25
CA ALA A 48 -9.53 6.98 19.28
C ALA A 48 -9.11 7.36 20.70
N ALA A 49 -10.00 7.08 21.65
CA ALA A 49 -9.68 7.01 23.07
C ALA A 49 -9.68 5.55 23.55
N PHE A 50 -8.81 5.20 24.49
CA PHE A 50 -8.78 3.87 25.10
C PHE A 50 -8.27 3.91 26.54
N THR A 51 -8.78 3.02 27.38
CA THR A 51 -8.41 2.93 28.80
C THR A 51 -7.48 1.74 29.05
N VAL A 52 -6.33 1.99 29.65
CA VAL A 52 -5.26 1.01 29.91
C VAL A 52 -4.60 1.25 31.28
N ALA A 53 -3.75 0.31 31.70
CA ALA A 53 -2.83 0.55 32.81
C ALA A 53 -1.91 1.74 32.48
N GLY A 54 -1.60 2.60 33.46
CA GLY A 54 -0.65 3.72 33.27
C GLY A 54 0.74 3.24 32.84
N SER A 55 1.16 2.07 33.32
CA SER A 55 2.43 1.42 32.99
C SER A 55 2.46 0.72 31.63
N LEU A 56 1.34 0.61 30.90
CA LEU A 56 1.32 -0.05 29.60
C LEU A 56 2.25 0.70 28.64
N LEU A 57 3.16 -0.02 27.99
CA LEU A 57 4.09 0.56 27.04
C LEU A 57 3.45 0.71 25.66
N LEU A 58 3.52 1.91 25.10
CA LEU A 58 3.09 2.28 23.75
C LEU A 58 4.31 2.56 22.88
N ALA A 59 4.29 2.08 21.64
CA ALA A 59 5.43 2.26 20.74
C ALA A 59 5.51 3.69 20.20
N THR A 60 6.69 4.30 20.26
CA THR A 60 7.05 5.60 19.69
C THR A 60 8.16 5.42 18.65
N GLY A 61 8.47 6.48 17.88
CA GLY A 61 9.56 6.43 16.90
C GLY A 61 10.95 6.19 17.51
N ASP A 62 11.11 6.50 18.80
CA ASP A 62 12.34 6.38 19.59
C ASP A 62 12.33 5.21 20.59
N GLY A 63 11.27 4.39 20.63
CA GLY A 63 11.20 3.22 21.49
C GLY A 63 9.82 2.99 22.11
N TRP A 64 9.77 2.96 23.44
CA TRP A 64 8.55 2.66 24.21
C TRP A 64 8.34 3.73 25.28
N VAL A 65 7.09 4.20 25.41
CA VAL A 65 6.69 5.15 26.46
C VAL A 65 5.53 4.56 27.27
N ARG A 66 5.48 4.86 28.57
CA ARG A 66 4.32 4.50 29.39
C ARG A 66 3.10 5.28 28.93
N ALA A 67 1.93 4.66 28.99
CA ALA A 67 0.67 5.27 28.59
C ALA A 67 0.41 6.60 29.33
N GLU A 68 0.76 6.67 30.61
CA GLU A 68 0.61 7.89 31.42
C GLU A 68 1.52 9.06 31.00
N ASP A 69 2.69 8.75 30.44
CA ASP A 69 3.71 9.74 30.03
C ASP A 69 3.66 10.07 28.53
N SER A 70 2.64 9.58 27.82
CA SER A 70 2.59 9.59 26.35
C SER A 70 2.12 10.91 25.74
N VAL A 71 1.69 11.90 26.53
CA VAL A 71 1.16 13.19 26.03
C VAL A 71 2.14 13.86 25.08
N GLY A 72 1.66 14.29 23.89
CA GLY A 72 2.46 14.94 22.87
C GLY A 72 3.34 13.99 22.04
N ARG A 73 3.49 12.73 22.43
CA ARG A 73 4.24 11.73 21.66
C ARG A 73 3.41 11.22 20.48
N ALA A 74 4.11 10.90 19.39
CA ALA A 74 3.55 10.19 18.27
C ALA A 74 3.71 8.67 18.49
N ILE A 75 2.60 7.95 18.55
CA ILE A 75 2.57 6.51 18.81
C ILE A 75 2.16 5.72 17.56
N ALA A 76 2.70 4.50 17.43
CA ALA A 76 2.44 3.66 16.27
C ALA A 76 0.97 3.20 16.26
N TRP A 77 0.34 3.29 15.08
CA TRP A 77 -1.07 2.98 14.90
C TRP A 77 -1.34 2.36 13.53
N THR A 78 -2.38 1.56 13.45
CA THR A 78 -2.93 1.09 12.18
C THR A 78 -4.45 1.15 12.18
N HIS A 79 -5.00 1.43 11.00
CA HIS A 79 -6.44 1.56 10.82
C HIS A 79 -7.12 0.18 10.94
N ALA A 80 -7.93 -0.03 11.97
CA ALA A 80 -8.55 -1.34 12.26
C ALA A 80 -9.30 -1.99 11.06
N ARG A 81 -9.94 -1.18 10.20
CA ARG A 81 -10.60 -1.69 8.97
C ARG A 81 -9.64 -2.38 7.97
N LYS A 82 -8.34 -2.12 8.04
CA LYS A 82 -7.31 -2.72 7.18
C LYS A 82 -6.77 -4.04 7.73
N LEU A 83 -7.07 -4.40 8.99
CA LEU A 83 -6.51 -5.62 9.59
C LEU A 83 -7.04 -6.89 8.93
N CYS A 84 -8.33 -6.96 8.65
CA CYS A 84 -8.98 -8.16 8.11
C CYS A 84 -9.06 -8.21 6.57
N ARG A 85 -8.24 -7.42 5.87
CA ARG A 85 -8.14 -7.53 4.41
C ARG A 85 -7.26 -8.71 4.01
N GLU A 86 -7.55 -9.28 2.85
CA GLU A 86 -6.66 -10.21 2.18
C GLU A 86 -5.34 -9.51 1.81
N ARG A 87 -4.22 -10.21 2.03
CA ARG A 87 -2.87 -9.74 1.74
C ARG A 87 -2.29 -10.67 0.66
N PRO A 88 -2.46 -10.37 -0.63
CA PRO A 88 -1.83 -11.14 -1.69
C PRO A 88 -0.30 -11.12 -1.52
N SER A 89 0.35 -12.23 -1.85
CA SER A 89 1.81 -12.26 -1.98
C SER A 89 2.18 -11.77 -3.37
N PHE A 90 3.05 -10.76 -3.44
CA PHE A 90 3.51 -10.22 -4.71
C PHE A 90 4.72 -10.99 -5.25
N ARG A 91 4.62 -11.45 -6.49
CA ARG A 91 5.75 -12.01 -7.25
C ARG A 91 6.39 -10.89 -8.07
N VAL A 92 7.51 -10.35 -7.60
CA VAL A 92 8.15 -9.15 -8.17
C VAL A 92 9.08 -9.54 -9.32
N GLU A 93 8.46 -9.92 -10.44
CA GLU A 93 9.11 -10.37 -11.69
C GLU A 93 8.58 -9.53 -12.88
N TYR A 94 8.82 -9.97 -14.12
CA TYR A 94 8.32 -9.28 -15.32
C TYR A 94 6.83 -8.91 -15.24
N ALA A 95 5.98 -9.86 -14.83
CA ALA A 95 4.54 -9.65 -14.74
C ALA A 95 4.16 -8.52 -13.77
N PHE A 96 4.92 -8.37 -12.68
CA PHE A 96 4.75 -7.28 -11.73
C PHE A 96 5.03 -5.94 -12.36
N GLY A 97 6.17 -5.83 -13.03
CA GLY A 97 6.53 -4.64 -13.80
C GLY A 97 5.43 -4.28 -14.80
N TYR A 98 5.00 -5.26 -15.59
CA TYR A 98 4.00 -5.07 -16.64
C TYR A 98 2.69 -4.51 -16.11
N PHE A 99 2.09 -5.12 -15.08
CA PHE A 99 0.81 -4.61 -14.59
C PHE A 99 0.96 -3.23 -13.94
N VAL A 100 2.09 -2.94 -13.27
CA VAL A 100 2.33 -1.60 -12.70
C VAL A 100 2.45 -0.57 -13.82
N GLY A 101 3.24 -0.85 -14.87
CA GLY A 101 3.41 0.03 -16.03
C GLY A 101 2.09 0.32 -16.74
N ALA A 102 1.31 -0.73 -17.03
CA ALA A 102 -0.01 -0.60 -17.64
C ALA A 102 -1.00 0.16 -16.74
N THR A 103 -0.92 -0.02 -15.41
CA THR A 103 -1.76 0.74 -14.47
C THR A 103 -1.36 2.21 -14.43
N CYS A 104 -0.08 2.53 -14.52
CA CYS A 104 0.42 3.91 -14.54
C CYS A 104 0.12 4.64 -15.86
N ALA A 105 -0.03 3.92 -16.97
CA ALA A 105 -0.45 4.47 -18.24
C ALA A 105 -1.98 4.70 -18.25
N ASP A 106 -2.76 3.61 -18.29
CA ASP A 106 -4.21 3.66 -18.58
C ASP A 106 -5.10 3.17 -17.42
N GLY A 107 -4.48 2.87 -16.28
CA GLY A 107 -5.18 2.33 -15.12
C GLY A 107 -5.87 3.38 -14.25
N THR A 108 -6.84 2.90 -13.47
CA THR A 108 -7.49 3.65 -12.40
C THR A 108 -7.30 2.92 -11.09
N VAL A 109 -6.71 3.59 -10.11
CA VAL A 109 -6.63 3.11 -8.72
C VAL A 109 -7.70 3.80 -7.90
N GLY A 110 -8.77 3.07 -7.61
CA GLY A 110 -9.86 3.54 -6.76
C GLY A 110 -9.56 3.35 -5.28
N LYS A 111 -10.56 3.63 -4.43
CA LYS A 111 -10.45 3.48 -2.97
C LYS A 111 -10.10 2.05 -2.52
N ASN A 112 -10.67 1.05 -3.18
CA ASN A 112 -10.55 -0.37 -2.82
C ASN A 112 -10.45 -1.29 -4.04
N TYR A 113 -10.10 -0.75 -5.20
CA TYR A 113 -10.02 -1.53 -6.43
C TYR A 113 -8.97 -0.94 -7.37
N VAL A 114 -8.52 -1.77 -8.29
CA VAL A 114 -7.72 -1.38 -9.45
C VAL A 114 -8.52 -1.77 -10.69
N SER A 115 -8.55 -0.88 -11.68
CA SER A 115 -9.28 -1.11 -12.92
C SER A 115 -8.47 -0.63 -14.12
N LEU A 116 -8.56 -1.37 -15.21
CA LEU A 116 -8.14 -0.95 -16.55
C LEU A 116 -9.38 -0.97 -17.45
N VAL A 117 -9.61 0.07 -18.25
CA VAL A 117 -10.71 0.12 -19.22
C VAL A 117 -10.15 0.59 -20.57
N VAL A 118 -10.05 -0.32 -21.52
CA VAL A 118 -9.37 -0.12 -22.81
C VAL A 118 -10.21 -0.65 -23.97
N ASN A 119 -9.92 -0.22 -25.19
CA ASN A 119 -10.65 -0.69 -26.38
C ASN A 119 -10.09 -2.01 -26.91
N ASP A 120 -8.81 -2.29 -26.66
CA ASP A 120 -8.10 -3.47 -27.14
C ASP A 120 -8.27 -4.65 -26.18
N GLU A 121 -8.86 -5.74 -26.68
CA GLU A 121 -9.04 -7.00 -25.95
C GLU A 121 -7.71 -7.68 -25.64
N ALA A 122 -6.74 -7.61 -26.55
CA ALA A 122 -5.42 -8.24 -26.37
C ALA A 122 -4.68 -7.56 -25.22
N PHE A 123 -4.72 -6.22 -25.15
CA PHE A 123 -4.17 -5.47 -24.05
C PHE A 123 -4.88 -5.80 -22.72
N ALA A 124 -6.21 -5.79 -22.70
CA ALA A 124 -6.99 -6.16 -21.51
C ALA A 124 -6.66 -7.58 -21.02
N THR A 125 -6.54 -8.54 -21.94
CA THR A 125 -6.20 -9.93 -21.64
C THR A 125 -4.79 -10.06 -21.08
N ARG A 126 -3.82 -9.39 -21.71
CA ARG A 126 -2.43 -9.37 -21.24
C ARG A 126 -2.32 -8.72 -19.86
N TYR A 127 -3.02 -7.61 -19.61
CA TYR A 127 -3.09 -6.99 -18.30
C TYR A 127 -3.66 -7.93 -17.23
N ALA A 128 -4.80 -8.58 -17.51
CA ALA A 128 -5.44 -9.50 -16.59
C ALA A 128 -4.52 -10.68 -16.22
N ARG A 129 -3.82 -11.25 -17.22
CA ARG A 129 -2.86 -12.34 -17.00
C ARG A 129 -1.72 -11.91 -16.07
N ASN A 130 -1.03 -10.81 -16.40
CA ASN A 130 0.12 -10.35 -15.63
C ASN A 130 -0.28 -9.88 -14.21
N LEU A 131 -1.46 -9.26 -14.04
CA LEU A 131 -1.96 -8.92 -12.71
C LEU A 131 -2.21 -10.19 -11.88
N THR A 132 -2.87 -11.19 -12.47
CA THR A 132 -3.14 -12.47 -11.79
C THR A 132 -1.84 -13.18 -11.42
N GLU A 133 -0.87 -13.23 -12.33
CA GLU A 133 0.43 -13.85 -12.10
C GLU A 133 1.22 -13.15 -10.99
N ALA A 134 1.25 -11.82 -10.99
CA ALA A 134 2.02 -11.04 -10.04
C ALA A 134 1.39 -10.97 -8.64
N THR A 135 0.08 -11.17 -8.51
CA THR A 135 -0.65 -10.94 -7.24
C THR A 135 -1.42 -12.16 -6.72
N GLY A 136 -1.65 -13.17 -7.57
CA GLY A 136 -2.57 -14.27 -7.30
C GLY A 136 -4.05 -13.90 -7.35
N LEU A 137 -4.40 -12.62 -7.52
CA LEU A 137 -5.80 -12.18 -7.56
C LEU A 137 -6.40 -12.46 -8.93
N ALA A 138 -7.53 -13.16 -8.96
CA ALA A 138 -8.21 -13.49 -10.21
C ALA A 138 -8.67 -12.22 -10.95
N ALA A 139 -8.08 -11.97 -12.12
CA ALA A 139 -8.49 -10.91 -13.03
C ALA A 139 -8.94 -11.50 -14.37
N ARG A 140 -9.98 -10.90 -14.95
CA ARG A 140 -10.50 -11.28 -16.27
C ARG A 140 -11.02 -10.06 -17.02
N PRO A 141 -10.84 -10.01 -18.35
CA PRO A 141 -11.52 -9.03 -19.19
C PRO A 141 -13.04 -9.21 -19.11
N GLN A 142 -13.76 -8.09 -19.14
CA GLN A 142 -15.21 -8.03 -19.20
C GLN A 142 -15.59 -7.03 -20.28
N ALA A 143 -16.43 -7.43 -21.22
CA ALA A 143 -17.01 -6.50 -22.18
C ALA A 143 -17.84 -5.44 -21.44
N VAL A 144 -17.63 -4.17 -21.77
CA VAL A 144 -18.32 -3.03 -21.20
C VAL A 144 -18.60 -1.98 -22.26
N MET A 145 -19.57 -1.11 -22.00
CA MET A 145 -19.74 0.14 -22.74
C MET A 145 -19.05 1.27 -21.97
N ARG A 146 -18.32 2.13 -22.67
CA ARG A 146 -17.67 3.31 -22.09
C ARG A 146 -18.03 4.58 -22.86
N PRO A 147 -18.21 5.72 -22.19
CA PRO A 147 -18.40 6.98 -22.88
C PRO A 147 -17.12 7.38 -23.60
N SER A 148 -17.25 7.78 -24.87
CA SER A 148 -16.16 8.36 -25.65
C SER A 148 -16.36 9.87 -25.76
N GLY A 149 -15.47 10.65 -25.13
CA GLY A 149 -15.48 12.12 -25.26
C GLY A 149 -15.21 12.61 -26.68
N TYR A 150 -14.46 11.83 -27.48
CA TYR A 150 -14.17 12.15 -28.88
C TYR A 150 -15.39 11.90 -29.79
N LEU A 151 -16.13 10.80 -29.55
CA LEU A 151 -17.26 10.41 -30.40
C LEU A 151 -18.64 10.85 -29.86
N GLY A 152 -18.70 11.37 -28.63
CA GLY A 152 -19.94 11.80 -27.98
C GLY A 152 -20.95 10.67 -27.73
N ARG A 153 -20.52 9.40 -27.77
CA ARG A 153 -21.37 8.22 -27.57
C ARG A 153 -20.64 7.11 -26.83
N ASP A 154 -21.40 6.15 -26.34
CA ASP A 154 -20.84 4.93 -25.76
C ASP A 154 -20.24 4.04 -26.85
N ILE A 155 -19.04 3.54 -26.58
CA ILE A 155 -18.32 2.59 -27.43
C ILE A 155 -18.04 1.28 -26.67
N PRO A 156 -18.02 0.14 -27.37
CA PRO A 156 -17.56 -1.12 -26.78
C PRO A 156 -16.10 -1.00 -26.31
N GLY A 157 -15.80 -1.69 -25.21
CA GLY A 157 -14.45 -1.85 -24.70
C GLY A 157 -14.38 -2.99 -23.69
N PHE A 158 -13.22 -3.13 -23.08
CA PHE A 158 -12.90 -4.20 -22.14
C PHE A 158 -12.44 -3.61 -20.82
N ARG A 159 -13.05 -4.08 -19.73
CA ARG A 159 -12.69 -3.76 -18.37
C ARG A 159 -12.03 -4.95 -17.69
N VAL A 160 -10.89 -4.73 -17.07
CA VAL A 160 -10.33 -5.62 -16.06
C VAL A 160 -10.41 -4.90 -14.72
N ARG A 161 -11.05 -5.50 -13.72
CA ARG A 161 -11.17 -4.90 -12.39
C ARG A 161 -10.97 -5.93 -11.29
N VAL A 162 -10.10 -5.59 -10.34
CA VAL A 162 -9.85 -6.37 -9.12
C VAL A 162 -10.19 -5.52 -7.91
N VAL A 163 -11.01 -6.07 -7.01
CA VAL A 163 -11.40 -5.41 -5.76
C VAL A 163 -10.46 -5.87 -4.65
N SER A 164 -9.42 -5.08 -4.40
CA SER A 164 -8.49 -5.29 -3.30
C SER A 164 -8.06 -3.94 -2.74
N SER A 165 -8.44 -3.66 -1.49
CA SER A 165 -7.98 -2.47 -0.78
C SER A 165 -6.48 -2.52 -0.45
N TYR A 166 -5.92 -3.71 -0.41
CA TYR A 166 -4.49 -3.92 -0.21
C TYR A 166 -3.68 -3.51 -1.44
N LEU A 167 -4.04 -4.04 -2.61
CA LEU A 167 -3.39 -3.69 -3.88
C LEU A 167 -3.59 -2.20 -4.21
N ALA A 168 -4.79 -1.66 -3.96
CA ALA A 168 -5.06 -0.24 -4.20
C ALA A 168 -4.29 0.70 -3.25
N ASP A 169 -3.98 0.28 -2.01
CA ASP A 169 -3.07 1.01 -1.13
C ASP A 169 -1.63 0.91 -1.65
N ALA A 170 -1.18 -0.29 -2.06
CA ALA A 170 0.16 -0.52 -2.58
C ALA A 170 0.46 0.36 -3.80
N LEU A 171 -0.39 0.32 -4.81
CA LEU A 171 -0.22 1.14 -6.03
C LEU A 171 -0.21 2.64 -5.75
N ARG A 172 -1.05 3.12 -4.81
CA ARG A 172 -0.98 4.53 -4.39
C ARG A 172 0.34 4.85 -3.74
N GLN A 173 0.87 3.98 -2.89
CA GLN A 173 2.19 4.20 -2.27
C GLN A 173 3.31 4.16 -3.30
N TYR A 174 3.27 3.25 -4.28
CA TYR A 174 4.24 3.24 -5.38
C TYR A 174 4.23 4.56 -6.14
N ALA A 175 3.05 5.14 -6.35
CA ALA A 175 2.84 6.42 -7.03
C ALA A 175 3.11 7.66 -6.14
N GLY A 176 3.65 7.50 -4.92
CA GLY A 176 3.93 8.63 -4.01
C GLY A 176 2.71 9.19 -3.27
N GLY A 177 1.61 8.43 -3.20
CA GLY A 177 0.39 8.74 -2.45
C GLY A 177 -0.84 9.02 -3.34
N ASP A 178 -0.62 9.47 -4.57
CA ASP A 178 -1.67 9.77 -5.56
C ASP A 178 -1.36 9.05 -6.88
N ALA A 179 -2.21 8.08 -7.24
CA ALA A 179 -2.07 7.29 -8.46
C ALA A 179 -2.74 7.94 -9.68
N HIS A 180 -3.12 9.22 -9.60
CA HIS A 180 -3.64 9.96 -10.74
C HIS A 180 -2.54 10.18 -11.78
N HIS A 181 -2.77 9.82 -13.05
CA HIS A 181 -1.77 9.86 -14.13
C HIS A 181 -0.98 11.19 -14.23
N MET A 182 -1.64 12.34 -14.02
CA MET A 182 -0.99 13.68 -14.01
C MET A 182 -0.10 14.00 -12.80
N ARG A 183 -0.25 13.27 -11.68
CA ARG A 183 0.36 13.62 -10.38
C ARG A 183 1.17 12.50 -9.76
N GLN A 184 1.06 11.29 -10.29
CA GLN A 184 1.82 10.14 -9.80
C GLN A 184 3.32 10.39 -9.90
N ALA A 185 4.03 10.01 -8.84
CA ALA A 185 5.47 9.85 -8.86
C ALA A 185 5.86 8.61 -9.67
N PHE A 186 7.12 8.55 -10.08
CA PHE A 186 7.65 7.35 -10.73
C PHE A 186 7.68 6.17 -9.76
N PRO A 187 7.09 5.00 -10.10
CA PRO A 187 6.99 3.87 -9.18
C PRO A 187 8.32 3.12 -9.03
N ARG A 188 9.17 3.57 -8.09
CA ARG A 188 10.52 3.02 -7.90
C ARG A 188 10.56 1.53 -7.53
N VAL A 189 9.44 0.96 -7.09
CA VAL A 189 9.29 -0.49 -6.87
C VAL A 189 9.60 -1.33 -8.12
N VAL A 190 9.44 -0.77 -9.32
CA VAL A 190 9.76 -1.48 -10.57
C VAL A 190 11.26 -1.48 -10.90
N LEU A 191 12.09 -0.77 -10.14
CA LEU A 191 13.55 -0.71 -10.33
C LEU A 191 14.29 -1.87 -9.67
N ARG A 192 13.56 -2.89 -9.20
CA ARG A 192 14.10 -4.09 -8.53
C ARG A 192 15.24 -4.74 -9.29
N ASN A 193 15.04 -4.96 -10.58
CA ASN A 193 16.02 -5.51 -11.51
C ASN A 193 15.59 -5.19 -12.94
N ARG A 194 16.42 -5.60 -13.91
CA ARG A 194 16.18 -5.34 -15.33
C ARG A 194 14.88 -5.97 -15.83
N GLU A 195 14.59 -7.20 -15.43
CA GLU A 195 13.40 -7.94 -15.88
C GLU A 195 12.09 -7.26 -15.47
N VAL A 196 11.98 -6.86 -14.20
CA VAL A 196 10.82 -6.13 -13.68
C VAL A 196 10.68 -4.80 -14.42
N PHE A 197 11.79 -4.09 -14.64
CA PHE A 197 11.74 -2.80 -15.30
C PHE A 197 11.40 -2.91 -16.80
N ASP A 198 11.85 -3.95 -17.49
CA ASP A 198 11.41 -4.26 -18.86
C ASP A 198 9.91 -4.56 -18.92
N GLY A 199 9.39 -5.31 -17.95
CA GLY A 199 7.95 -5.50 -17.78
C GLY A 199 7.23 -4.15 -17.69
N PHE A 200 7.71 -3.25 -16.84
CA PHE A 200 7.14 -1.91 -16.69
C PHE A 200 7.14 -1.11 -17.99
N LEU A 201 8.25 -1.12 -18.74
CA LEU A 201 8.35 -0.42 -20.02
C LEU A 201 7.41 -1.01 -21.08
N ASP A 202 7.20 -2.33 -21.09
CA ASP A 202 6.24 -2.97 -21.99
C ASP A 202 4.80 -2.62 -21.60
N GLY A 203 4.47 -2.70 -20.30
CA GLY A 203 3.12 -2.39 -19.81
C GLY A 203 2.73 -0.94 -20.04
N TYR A 204 3.65 0.00 -19.82
CA TYR A 204 3.39 1.42 -20.08
C TYR A 204 3.22 1.67 -21.58
N ALA A 205 4.06 1.06 -22.43
CA ALA A 205 4.00 1.23 -23.87
C ALA A 205 2.72 0.66 -24.51
N ASP A 206 2.16 -0.40 -23.95
CA ASP A 206 0.89 -0.98 -24.42
C ASP A 206 -0.32 -0.07 -24.10
N GLY A 207 -0.23 0.78 -23.06
CA GLY A 207 -1.27 1.75 -22.72
C GLY A 207 -1.06 3.11 -23.39
N ASP A 208 -0.10 3.87 -22.89
CA ASP A 208 0.21 5.24 -23.33
C ASP A 208 1.54 5.26 -24.10
N GLY A 209 1.62 4.49 -25.18
CA GLY A 209 2.81 4.42 -26.00
C GLY A 209 2.61 3.67 -27.30
N CYS A 210 3.72 3.38 -27.96
CA CYS A 210 3.74 2.46 -29.08
C CYS A 210 5.14 1.87 -29.27
N ARG A 211 5.21 0.64 -29.75
CA ARG A 211 6.46 0.10 -30.31
C ARG A 211 6.74 0.70 -31.67
N ALA A 212 8.01 0.97 -31.93
CA ALA A 212 8.44 1.48 -33.22
C ALA A 212 8.38 0.38 -34.29
N LYS A 213 7.94 0.74 -35.51
CA LYS A 213 7.83 -0.19 -36.64
C LYS A 213 9.17 -0.47 -37.34
N HIS A 214 10.11 0.46 -37.25
CA HIS A 214 11.33 0.47 -38.08
C HIS A 214 12.63 0.38 -37.29
N TRP A 215 12.57 0.34 -35.95
CA TRP A 215 13.75 0.23 -35.10
C TRP A 215 13.39 -0.45 -33.78
N ALA A 216 14.41 -1.01 -33.11
CA ALA A 216 14.24 -1.74 -31.85
C ALA A 216 14.02 -0.77 -30.66
N GLY A 217 12.76 -0.47 -30.39
CA GLY A 217 12.33 0.21 -29.17
C GLY A 217 10.91 0.74 -29.24
N ARG A 218 10.64 1.72 -28.38
CA ARG A 218 9.29 2.22 -28.08
C ARG A 218 9.28 3.71 -27.79
N THR A 219 8.14 4.31 -28.00
CA THR A 219 7.83 5.68 -27.57
C THR A 219 6.81 5.62 -26.46
N LEU A 220 7.10 6.26 -25.33
CA LEU A 220 6.16 6.45 -24.24
C LEU A 220 5.60 7.87 -24.30
N VAL A 221 4.31 8.02 -24.04
CA VAL A 221 3.58 9.28 -24.10
C VAL A 221 3.07 9.61 -22.70
N SER A 222 3.27 10.83 -22.23
CA SER A 222 2.66 11.25 -20.97
C SER A 222 2.56 12.76 -20.87
N ALA A 223 1.47 13.23 -20.25
CA ALA A 223 1.32 14.62 -19.84
C ALA A 223 2.03 14.92 -18.51
N ASN A 224 2.47 13.89 -17.77
CA ASN A 224 3.23 14.02 -16.54
C ASN A 224 4.74 14.16 -16.85
N VAL A 225 5.18 15.40 -17.03
CA VAL A 225 6.58 15.73 -17.33
C VAL A 225 7.56 15.23 -16.25
N PRO A 226 7.32 15.44 -14.93
CA PRO A 226 8.20 14.90 -13.89
C PRO A 226 8.41 13.39 -13.99
N PHE A 227 7.37 12.62 -14.31
CA PHE A 227 7.46 11.18 -14.50
C PHE A 227 8.38 10.81 -15.67
N LEU A 228 8.24 11.48 -16.82
CA LEU A 228 9.09 11.23 -17.99
C LEU A 228 10.54 11.68 -17.76
N THR A 229 10.76 12.76 -17.01
CA THR A 229 12.10 13.20 -16.62
C THR A 229 12.80 12.14 -15.77
N ALA A 230 12.13 11.64 -14.72
CA ALA A 230 12.67 10.59 -13.87
C ALA A 230 12.98 9.31 -14.67
N LEU A 231 12.06 8.90 -15.55
CA LEU A 231 12.26 7.74 -16.40
C LEU A 231 13.45 7.92 -17.36
N ALA A 232 13.59 9.10 -17.97
CA ALA A 232 14.70 9.41 -18.86
C ALA A 232 16.06 9.34 -18.16
N GLU A 233 16.15 9.81 -16.91
CA GLU A 233 17.36 9.69 -16.09
C GLU A 233 17.72 8.22 -15.83
N ILE A 234 16.73 7.39 -15.47
CA ILE A 234 16.93 5.96 -15.19
C ILE A 234 17.50 5.21 -16.41
N ILE A 235 16.94 5.46 -17.60
CA ILE A 235 17.37 4.80 -18.85
C ILE A 235 18.51 5.53 -19.59
N GLY A 236 19.03 6.63 -19.02
CA GLY A 236 20.06 7.46 -19.64
C GLY A 236 19.63 8.06 -20.99
N ALA A 237 18.35 8.38 -21.16
CA ALA A 237 17.82 8.99 -22.37
C ALA A 237 17.85 10.51 -22.27
N ARG A 238 18.04 11.17 -23.41
CA ARG A 238 17.76 12.60 -23.53
C ARG A 238 16.25 12.77 -23.60
N PHE A 239 15.73 13.65 -22.76
CA PHE A 239 14.32 14.03 -22.76
C PHE A 239 14.19 15.54 -22.89
N THR A 240 13.26 15.97 -23.71
CA THR A 240 12.92 17.38 -23.87
C THR A 240 11.39 17.47 -23.88
N PRO A 241 10.77 18.12 -22.87
CA PRO A 241 9.33 18.26 -22.80
C PRO A 241 8.76 18.94 -24.05
N ALA A 242 7.58 18.52 -24.49
CA ALA A 242 6.88 19.16 -25.59
C ALA A 242 6.53 20.61 -25.22
N ARG A 243 6.88 21.56 -26.09
CA ARG A 243 6.55 22.99 -25.89
C ARG A 243 5.10 23.33 -26.25
N ARG A 244 4.43 22.48 -27.03
CA ARG A 244 3.05 22.64 -27.52
C ARG A 244 2.38 21.26 -27.58
N GLY A 245 1.13 21.17 -27.15
CA GLY A 245 0.35 19.93 -27.13
C GLY A 245 0.06 19.39 -25.73
N PRO A 246 -0.87 18.43 -25.61
CA PRO A 246 -1.33 17.95 -24.30
C PRO A 246 -0.37 16.97 -23.62
N ALA A 247 0.60 16.38 -24.33
CA ALA A 247 1.51 15.37 -23.80
C ALA A 247 2.93 15.46 -24.39
N SER A 248 3.91 14.95 -23.66
CA SER A 248 5.31 14.80 -24.07
C SER A 248 5.63 13.36 -24.46
N HIS A 249 6.69 13.18 -25.25
CA HIS A 249 7.12 11.87 -25.74
C HIS A 249 8.53 11.55 -25.23
N LEU A 250 8.75 10.30 -24.79
CA LEU A 250 10.06 9.77 -24.46
C LEU A 250 10.37 8.56 -25.34
N THR A 251 11.47 8.64 -26.08
CA THR A 251 11.97 7.53 -26.90
C THR A 251 12.87 6.62 -26.08
N VAL A 252 12.55 5.32 -26.05
CA VAL A 252 13.30 4.29 -25.34
C VAL A 252 13.79 3.25 -26.34
N VAL A 253 15.11 3.18 -26.54
CA VAL A 253 15.75 2.14 -27.35
C VAL A 253 15.88 0.84 -26.56
N ASP A 254 15.69 -0.33 -27.16
CA ASP A 254 15.67 -1.60 -26.41
C ASP A 254 17.02 -1.88 -25.72
N ARG A 255 18.11 -1.47 -26.36
CA ARG A 255 19.48 -1.49 -25.82
C ARG A 255 19.75 -0.41 -24.75
N TRP A 256 18.73 0.11 -24.08
CA TRP A 256 18.91 1.19 -23.11
C TRP A 256 19.80 0.79 -21.93
N ALA A 257 19.86 -0.51 -21.54
CA ALA A 257 20.72 -0.95 -20.43
C ALA A 257 22.21 -0.86 -20.75
N ASP A 258 22.61 -0.95 -22.02
CA ASP A 258 24.01 -0.86 -22.44
C ASP A 258 24.64 0.48 -22.05
N ARG A 259 23.81 1.49 -21.73
CA ARG A 259 24.25 2.81 -21.25
C ARG A 259 24.74 2.79 -19.80
N GLY A 260 24.49 1.71 -19.04
CA GLY A 260 24.98 1.56 -17.67
C GLY A 260 24.39 2.52 -16.63
N THR A 261 23.29 3.22 -16.95
CA THR A 261 22.67 4.21 -16.04
C THR A 261 21.69 3.59 -15.03
N PHE A 262 21.10 2.44 -15.37
CA PHE A 262 20.14 1.77 -14.50
C PHE A 262 20.84 1.18 -13.29
N ARG A 263 20.35 1.57 -12.10
CA ARG A 263 20.82 1.06 -10.82
C ARG A 263 19.66 0.31 -10.18
N PRO A 264 19.78 -1.01 -9.94
CA PRO A 264 18.78 -1.76 -9.22
C PRO A 264 18.53 -1.15 -7.84
N GLU A 265 17.26 -1.11 -7.42
CA GLU A 265 16.84 -0.58 -6.12
C GLU A 265 15.92 -1.56 -5.39
N TYR A 266 16.07 -1.66 -4.08
CA TYR A 266 15.16 -2.41 -3.25
C TYR A 266 14.08 -1.48 -2.68
N HIS A 267 12.82 -1.72 -3.07
CA HIS A 267 11.64 -1.17 -2.42
C HIS A 267 10.67 -2.32 -2.15
N ASP A 268 10.01 -2.30 -1.00
CA ASP A 268 8.98 -3.30 -0.69
C ASP A 268 7.75 -3.08 -1.58
N ALA A 269 7.29 -4.15 -2.25
CA ALA A 269 6.00 -4.16 -2.93
C ALA A 269 4.83 -4.13 -1.92
N ASP A 270 5.12 -4.59 -0.72
CA ASP A 270 4.18 -4.67 0.34
C ASP A 270 3.85 -3.28 0.90
N PRO A 271 2.56 -2.85 0.94
CA PRO A 271 2.21 -1.52 1.42
C PRO A 271 2.54 -1.38 2.91
N VAL A 272 2.94 -0.16 3.28
CA VAL A 272 3.02 0.30 4.66
C VAL A 272 1.60 0.35 5.24
N GLU A 273 1.37 -0.39 6.32
CA GLU A 273 0.07 -0.53 6.99
C GLU A 273 -0.01 0.21 8.33
N SER A 274 1.13 0.67 8.85
CA SER A 274 1.22 1.49 10.05
C SER A 274 1.39 2.98 9.74
N SER A 275 1.09 3.81 10.72
CA SER A 275 1.35 5.24 10.73
C SER A 275 1.60 5.70 12.16
N TRP A 276 1.89 6.98 12.33
CA TRP A 276 2.10 7.61 13.63
C TRP A 276 0.94 8.54 13.95
N VAL A 277 0.44 8.49 15.18
CA VAL A 277 -0.68 9.32 15.64
C VAL A 277 -0.32 10.00 16.95
N THR A 278 -0.63 11.29 17.09
CA THR A 278 -0.26 12.06 18.27
C THR A 278 -1.23 11.80 19.42
N VAL A 279 -0.69 11.56 20.61
CA VAL A 279 -1.47 11.56 21.85
C VAL A 279 -1.78 13.00 22.26
N ARG A 280 -3.06 13.33 22.27
CA ARG A 280 -3.56 14.68 22.59
C ARG A 280 -3.67 14.92 24.08
N SER A 281 -4.11 13.92 24.83
CA SER A 281 -4.20 14.01 26.28
C SER A 281 -4.20 12.63 26.91
N VAL A 282 -3.78 12.57 28.16
CA VAL A 282 -3.90 11.39 29.00
C VAL A 282 -4.65 11.81 30.26
N ARG A 283 -5.77 11.13 30.53
CA ARG A 283 -6.67 11.48 31.63
C ARG A 283 -6.62 10.40 32.71
N PRO A 284 -6.30 10.75 33.97
CA PRO A 284 -6.39 9.81 35.07
C PRO A 284 -7.82 9.28 35.21
N ARG A 285 -7.95 7.97 35.44
CA ARG A 285 -9.21 7.30 35.74
C ARG A 285 -9.08 6.61 37.08
N VAL A 286 -9.77 7.11 38.09
CA VAL A 286 -9.86 6.49 39.42
C VAL A 286 -11.18 5.74 39.51
N ALA A 287 -11.14 4.52 40.03
CA ALA A 287 -12.34 3.73 40.21
C ALA A 287 -13.21 4.35 41.32
N PRO A 288 -14.44 4.83 41.04
CA PRO A 288 -15.31 5.46 42.05
C PRO A 288 -15.98 4.43 43.00
N GLY A 289 -15.59 3.16 42.92
CA GLY A 289 -16.15 2.05 43.69
C GLY A 289 -15.43 0.75 43.35
N LYS A 290 -16.03 -0.09 42.50
CA LYS A 290 -15.42 -1.37 42.08
C LYS A 290 -14.13 -1.13 41.28
N PRO A 291 -13.01 -1.81 41.61
CA PRO A 291 -11.77 -1.71 40.85
C PRO A 291 -11.95 -2.04 39.36
N PHE A 292 -11.14 -1.42 38.51
CA PHE A 292 -10.97 -1.83 37.12
C PHE A 292 -10.46 -3.27 37.07
N THR A 293 -10.83 -4.00 36.02
CA THR A 293 -10.26 -5.30 35.70
C THR A 293 -9.38 -5.13 34.48
N LEU A 294 -8.07 -5.21 34.70
CA LEU A 294 -7.05 -5.10 33.67
C LEU A 294 -6.63 -6.49 33.23
N TYR A 295 -6.43 -6.66 31.92
CA TYR A 295 -6.02 -7.91 31.30
C TYR A 295 -4.62 -7.72 30.72
N GLY A 296 -3.69 -8.57 31.14
CA GLY A 296 -2.36 -8.71 30.57
C GLY A 296 -2.26 -10.02 29.78
N TYR A 297 -1.33 -10.06 28.83
CA TYR A 297 -1.14 -11.21 27.96
C TYR A 297 0.36 -11.50 27.80
N ARG A 298 0.75 -12.77 27.80
CA ARG A 298 2.02 -13.21 27.21
C ARG A 298 1.77 -13.60 25.76
N LEU A 299 2.64 -13.19 24.85
CA LEU A 299 2.41 -13.26 23.40
C LEU A 299 3.62 -13.85 22.67
N GLN A 300 3.37 -14.69 21.66
CA GLN A 300 4.40 -15.25 20.77
C GLN A 300 3.91 -15.33 19.32
N PRO A 301 4.79 -15.11 18.31
CA PRO A 301 6.22 -14.82 18.45
C PRO A 301 6.51 -13.35 18.79
N TYR A 302 5.52 -12.46 18.66
CA TYR A 302 5.69 -11.03 18.91
C TYR A 302 5.12 -10.65 20.28
N PRO A 303 5.90 -9.98 21.17
CA PRO A 303 5.46 -9.57 22.50
C PRO A 303 4.59 -8.30 22.47
N THR A 304 3.88 -8.05 21.38
CA THR A 304 3.16 -6.80 21.11
C THR A 304 1.78 -7.09 20.55
N PHE A 305 0.83 -6.17 20.73
CA PHE A 305 -0.55 -6.30 20.25
C PHE A 305 -1.18 -4.93 20.02
N LEU A 306 -2.33 -4.90 19.35
CA LEU A 306 -3.06 -3.66 19.08
C LEU A 306 -4.18 -3.38 20.09
N VAL A 307 -4.16 -2.20 20.70
CA VAL A 307 -5.26 -1.62 21.50
C VAL A 307 -5.91 -0.49 20.71
N ASN A 308 -7.14 -0.71 20.22
CA ASN A 308 -7.82 0.24 19.33
C ASN A 308 -6.96 0.69 18.12
N GLY A 309 -6.10 -0.20 17.63
CA GLY A 309 -5.18 0.05 16.52
C GLY A 309 -3.79 0.56 16.94
N HIS A 310 -3.58 0.94 18.19
CA HIS A 310 -2.30 1.42 18.71
C HIS A 310 -1.42 0.26 19.16
N LEU A 311 -0.14 0.30 18.82
CA LEU A 311 0.80 -0.76 19.19
C LEU A 311 1.18 -0.64 20.66
N ALA A 312 0.90 -1.70 21.41
CA ALA A 312 1.27 -1.84 22.82
C ALA A 312 2.17 -3.06 23.02
N ARG A 313 3.07 -2.99 24.00
CA ARG A 313 3.87 -4.13 24.44
C ARG A 313 3.15 -4.86 25.57
N ALA A 314 3.12 -6.18 25.49
CA ALA A 314 2.73 -7.02 26.60
C ALA A 314 3.69 -6.83 27.78
N MET A 315 3.17 -6.92 29.01
CA MET A 315 4.03 -7.05 30.19
C MET A 315 4.56 -8.49 30.22
N GLU A 316 5.86 -8.65 30.50
CA GLU A 316 6.51 -9.96 30.65
C GLU A 316 6.02 -10.71 31.90
#